data_AF-A0A9X5XAA5-F1
#
_entry.id   AF-A0A9X5XAA5-F1
#
_cell.length_a   1.000
_cell.length_b   1.000
_cell.length_c   1.000
_cell.angle_alpha   90.00
_cell.angle_beta   90.00
_cell.angle_gamma   90.00
#
_symmetry.space_group_name_H-M   'P 1'
#
loop_
_entity.id
_entity.type
_entity.pdbx_description
1 polymer ?
#
loop_
_entity_poly.entity_id
_entity_poly.type
_entity_poly.pdbx_seq_one_letter_code
_entity_poly.pdbx_strand_id
1 'polypeptide(L)'
;IDLVAMGEDFVRDPYPVYAALRERGPVHKVRIPEGTEAWLVVGYEAGRAALVDPRLSKQWKNASPTFPIPSPSAGPHMLNSDPPDHERLRKLVVREFTPRRIEQFAPRVRQITDELIDAMVALPDGRAELVEALSFPLPISVICELLGVPMLDRAAFRAWTGTILTDPDPGARLAATGEVATYLAELLERKRLAPGQD
;
A
#
# COMPACT_ATOMS: atom_id res chain seq x y z
N ILE A 1 -8.19 5.64 25.29
CA ILE A 1 -7.10 4.64 25.42
C ILE A 1 -5.87 5.22 24.77
N ASP A 2 -4.72 5.10 25.41
CA ASP A 2 -3.47 5.62 24.85
C ASP A 2 -2.70 4.48 24.19
N LEU A 3 -2.79 4.36 22.87
CA LEU A 3 -2.10 3.29 22.13
C LEU A 3 -0.59 3.48 22.14
N VAL A 4 -0.14 4.73 22.28
CA VAL A 4 1.28 5.11 22.33
C VAL A 4 1.96 4.56 23.58
N ALA A 5 1.23 4.54 24.70
CA ALA A 5 1.73 4.02 25.98
C ALA A 5 1.85 2.49 26.02
N MET A 6 1.35 1.77 25.01
CA MET A 6 1.35 0.30 24.98
C MET A 6 2.67 -0.30 24.48
N GLY A 7 3.57 0.51 23.91
CA GLY A 7 4.96 0.12 23.60
C GLY A 7 5.14 -0.92 22.50
N GLU A 8 6.34 -1.47 22.40
CA GLU A 8 6.75 -2.40 21.32
C GLU A 8 5.98 -3.73 21.33
N ASP A 9 5.53 -4.19 22.50
CA ASP A 9 4.80 -5.46 22.61
C ASP A 9 3.43 -5.37 21.94
N PHE A 10 2.78 -4.20 21.96
CA PHE A 10 1.57 -3.96 21.19
C PHE A 10 1.82 -3.93 19.68
N VAL A 11 2.95 -3.37 19.24
CA VAL A 11 3.34 -3.37 17.81
C VAL A 11 3.58 -4.80 17.32
N ARG A 12 4.20 -5.64 18.16
CA ARG A 12 4.50 -7.04 17.86
C ARG A 12 3.24 -7.92 17.85
N ASP A 13 2.37 -7.75 18.84
CA ASP A 13 1.12 -8.52 18.96
C ASP A 13 -0.04 -7.63 19.43
N PRO A 14 -0.75 -6.97 18.51
CA PRO A 14 -1.88 -6.11 18.86
C PRO A 14 -3.17 -6.90 19.14
N TYR A 15 -3.21 -8.19 18.84
CA TYR A 15 -4.46 -8.98 18.86
C TYR A 15 -5.08 -9.14 20.26
N PRO A 16 -4.31 -9.40 21.34
CA PRO A 16 -4.85 -9.45 22.70
C PRO A 16 -5.45 -8.11 23.13
N VAL A 17 -4.81 -7.00 22.78
CA VAL A 17 -5.33 -5.65 23.06
C VAL A 17 -6.65 -5.44 22.34
N TYR A 18 -6.72 -5.72 21.04
CA TYR A 18 -7.96 -5.58 20.30
C TYR A 18 -9.06 -6.53 20.80
N ALA A 19 -8.73 -7.72 21.30
CA ALA A 19 -9.67 -8.65 21.90
C ALA A 19 -10.28 -8.06 23.18
N ALA A 20 -9.45 -7.57 24.10
CA ALA A 20 -9.90 -6.93 25.34
C ALA A 20 -10.71 -5.65 25.07
N LEU A 21 -10.40 -4.92 24.00
CA LEU A 21 -11.19 -3.76 23.59
C LEU A 21 -12.56 -4.18 23.05
N ARG A 22 -12.64 -5.18 22.17
CA ARG A 22 -13.91 -5.70 21.63
C ARG A 22 -14.89 -6.11 22.73
N GLU A 23 -14.41 -6.69 23.84
CA GLU A 23 -15.25 -7.04 25.00
C GLU A 23 -15.90 -5.82 25.67
N ARG A 24 -15.27 -4.64 25.58
CA ARG A 24 -15.75 -3.38 26.15
C ARG A 24 -16.61 -2.57 25.19
N GLY A 25 -16.65 -2.96 23.92
CA GLY A 25 -17.42 -2.30 22.88
C GLY A 25 -16.71 -2.34 21.51
N PRO A 26 -17.41 -1.96 20.44
CA PRO A 26 -16.86 -2.05 19.08
C PRO A 26 -16.04 -0.81 18.67
N VAL A 27 -16.18 0.31 19.38
CA VAL A 27 -15.62 1.61 19.02
C VAL A 27 -15.10 2.32 20.28
N HIS A 28 -13.86 2.82 20.22
CA HIS A 28 -13.24 3.52 21.34
C HIS A 28 -12.54 4.79 20.91
N LYS A 29 -12.57 5.80 21.78
CA LYS A 29 -11.75 7.00 21.61
C LYS A 29 -10.31 6.71 22.05
N VAL A 30 -9.35 6.96 21.17
CA VAL A 30 -7.93 6.68 21.38
C VAL A 30 -7.07 7.89 21.13
N ARG A 31 -5.87 7.90 21.72
CA ARG A 31 -4.80 8.82 21.36
C ARG A 31 -3.80 8.09 20.47
N ILE A 32 -3.52 8.65 19.30
CA ILE A 32 -2.54 8.12 18.33
C ILE A 32 -1.13 8.71 18.58
N PRO A 33 -0.05 8.08 18.08
CA PRO A 33 1.34 8.55 18.25
C PRO A 33 1.56 10.02 17.90
N GLU A 34 0.78 10.53 16.96
CA GLU A 34 0.78 11.92 16.49
C GLU A 34 0.14 12.89 17.49
N GLY A 35 -0.20 12.44 18.71
CA GLY A 35 -0.70 13.28 19.81
C GLY A 35 -2.17 13.68 19.68
N THR A 36 -2.89 13.15 18.71
CA THR A 36 -4.28 13.53 18.41
C THR A 36 -5.28 12.46 18.88
N GLU A 37 -6.51 12.88 19.15
CA GLU A 37 -7.61 11.95 19.43
C GLU A 37 -8.21 11.40 18.13
N ALA A 38 -8.43 10.10 18.07
CA ALA A 38 -9.08 9.40 16.97
C ALA A 38 -10.10 8.38 17.48
N TRP A 39 -10.94 7.88 16.59
CA TRP A 39 -11.83 6.75 16.87
C TRP A 39 -11.20 5.47 16.34
N LEU A 40 -10.96 4.50 17.23
CA LEU A 40 -10.53 3.15 16.88
C LEU A 40 -11.76 2.25 16.80
N VAL A 41 -11.95 1.59 15.66
CA VAL A 41 -13.01 0.60 15.44
C VAL A 41 -12.39 -0.79 15.48
N VAL A 42 -12.80 -1.61 16.47
CA VAL A 42 -12.30 -2.99 16.65
C VAL A 42 -13.38 -4.05 16.43
N GLY A 43 -14.66 -3.66 16.36
CA GLY A 43 -15.78 -4.55 16.10
C GLY A 43 -16.06 -4.73 14.60
N TYR A 44 -16.29 -5.98 14.18
CA TYR A 44 -16.50 -6.32 12.76
C TYR A 44 -17.67 -5.55 12.12
N GLU A 45 -18.87 -5.60 12.72
CA GLU A 45 -20.05 -4.93 12.15
C GLU A 45 -19.90 -3.40 12.13
N ALA A 46 -19.30 -2.82 13.17
CA ALA A 46 -19.03 -1.38 13.22
C ALA A 46 -18.01 -0.97 12.13
N GLY A 47 -16.97 -1.77 11.93
CA GLY A 47 -15.99 -1.55 10.86
C GLY A 47 -16.63 -1.65 9.47
N ARG A 48 -17.43 -2.69 9.23
CA ARG A 48 -18.16 -2.88 7.98
C ARG A 48 -19.10 -1.70 7.69
N ALA A 49 -19.87 -1.24 8.69
CA ALA A 49 -20.77 -0.11 8.54
C ALA A 49 -20.00 1.19 8.27
N ALA A 50 -18.91 1.45 8.99
CA ALA A 50 -18.09 2.64 8.81
C ALA A 50 -17.45 2.71 7.41
N LEU A 51 -16.95 1.59 6.88
CA LEU A 51 -16.27 1.54 5.58
C LEU A 51 -17.18 1.88 4.38
N VAL A 52 -18.51 1.84 4.55
CA VAL A 52 -19.49 2.15 3.50
C VAL A 52 -20.36 3.36 3.82
N ASP A 53 -20.17 4.01 4.97
CA ASP A 53 -20.97 5.16 5.38
C ASP A 53 -20.55 6.41 4.59
N PRO A 54 -21.44 7.01 3.77
CA PRO A 54 -21.10 8.16 2.94
C PRO A 54 -20.81 9.43 3.76
N ARG A 55 -21.13 9.44 5.06
CA ARG A 55 -20.80 10.54 5.98
C ARG A 55 -19.33 10.53 6.40
N LEU A 56 -18.63 9.41 6.21
CA LEU A 56 -17.22 9.26 6.54
C LEU A 56 -16.38 9.45 5.27
N SER A 57 -15.63 10.55 5.25
CA SER A 57 -14.84 11.01 4.09
C SER A 57 -13.43 10.44 4.11
N LYS A 58 -12.90 10.06 2.94
CA LYS A 58 -11.47 9.69 2.75
C LYS A 58 -10.57 10.89 2.48
N GLN A 59 -11.16 12.04 2.18
CA GLN A 59 -10.40 13.27 1.95
C GLN A 59 -9.84 13.81 3.26
N TRP A 60 -8.51 13.82 3.36
CA TRP A 60 -7.77 14.29 4.54
C TRP A 60 -8.09 15.74 4.93
N LYS A 61 -8.37 16.62 3.96
CA LYS A 61 -8.78 18.01 4.22
C LYS A 61 -10.10 18.12 5.02
N ASN A 62 -10.92 17.07 5.01
CA ASN A 62 -12.17 17.01 5.76
C ASN A 62 -11.96 16.38 7.16
N ALA A 63 -10.74 15.93 7.48
CA ALA A 63 -10.38 15.53 8.83
C ALA A 63 -10.33 16.75 9.77
N SER A 64 -10.08 16.51 11.06
CA SER A 64 -9.99 17.60 12.04
C SER A 64 -8.89 18.60 11.64
N PRO A 65 -9.11 19.92 11.74
CA PRO A 65 -8.06 20.94 11.54
C PRO A 65 -6.86 20.76 12.48
N THR A 66 -7.08 20.06 13.60
CA THR A 66 -6.04 19.72 14.59
C THR A 66 -5.32 18.41 14.28
N PHE A 67 -5.66 17.72 13.18
CA PHE A 67 -5.02 16.47 12.80
C PHE A 67 -3.69 16.77 12.11
N PRO A 68 -2.54 16.44 12.70
CA PRO A 68 -1.22 16.89 12.26
C PRO A 68 -0.67 16.05 11.10
N ILE A 69 -1.49 15.21 10.45
CA ILE A 69 -1.02 14.39 9.33
C ILE A 69 -1.05 15.23 8.06
N PRO A 70 0.10 15.47 7.42
CA PRO A 70 0.14 16.22 6.18
C PRO A 70 -0.67 15.50 5.09
N SER A 71 -1.30 16.29 4.21
CA SER A 71 -1.94 15.76 3.01
C SER A 71 -0.98 14.81 2.29
N PRO A 72 -1.45 13.64 1.79
CA PRO A 72 -0.61 12.72 1.04
C PRO A 72 0.19 13.46 -0.04
N SER A 73 1.51 13.24 -0.05
CA SER A 73 2.47 13.92 -0.93
C SER A 73 2.25 13.63 -2.42
N ALA A 74 1.53 12.55 -2.74
CA ALA A 74 1.24 12.10 -4.10
C ALA A 74 0.03 12.79 -4.78
N GLY A 75 -0.59 13.79 -4.15
CA GLY A 75 -1.77 14.48 -4.69
C GLY A 75 -3.05 13.64 -4.63
N PRO A 76 -4.13 14.07 -5.34
CA PRO A 76 -5.40 13.35 -5.35
C PRO A 76 -5.31 12.04 -6.14
N HIS A 77 -5.71 10.93 -5.53
CA HIS A 77 -5.75 9.60 -6.12
C HIS A 77 -6.94 8.80 -5.58
N MET A 78 -7.19 7.60 -6.12
CA MET A 78 -8.38 6.82 -5.77
C MET A 78 -8.51 6.56 -4.26
N LEU A 79 -7.41 6.25 -3.55
CA LEU A 79 -7.46 5.93 -2.11
C LEU A 79 -7.84 7.11 -1.19
N ASN A 80 -7.65 8.37 -1.61
CA ASN A 80 -7.96 9.56 -0.81
C ASN A 80 -9.13 10.38 -1.40
N SER A 81 -9.91 9.77 -2.28
CA SER A 81 -11.06 10.39 -2.95
C SER A 81 -12.38 9.76 -2.49
N ASP A 82 -13.44 10.57 -2.47
CA ASP A 82 -14.83 10.13 -2.28
C ASP A 82 -15.59 10.14 -3.62
N PRO A 83 -16.79 9.56 -3.71
CA PRO A 83 -17.66 9.76 -4.88
C PRO A 83 -17.91 11.26 -5.14
N PRO A 84 -18.00 11.69 -6.41
CA PRO A 84 -17.98 10.86 -7.63
C PRO A 84 -16.57 10.55 -8.17
N ASP A 85 -15.52 11.24 -7.70
CA ASP A 85 -14.17 11.09 -8.24
C ASP A 85 -13.58 9.70 -8.01
N HIS A 86 -13.82 9.11 -6.84
CA HIS A 86 -13.43 7.73 -6.59
C HIS A 86 -14.02 6.76 -7.63
N GLU A 87 -15.31 6.91 -7.97
CA GLU A 87 -15.96 6.04 -8.95
C GLU A 87 -15.41 6.26 -10.36
N ARG A 88 -15.18 7.53 -10.74
CA ARG A 88 -14.57 7.89 -12.02
C ARG A 88 -13.20 7.23 -12.19
N LEU A 89 -12.33 7.32 -11.17
CA LEU A 89 -11.00 6.71 -11.18
C LEU A 89 -11.07 5.18 -11.15
N ARG A 90 -11.90 4.60 -10.27
CA ARG A 90 -12.05 3.14 -10.14
C ARG A 90 -12.54 2.49 -11.43
N LYS A 91 -13.44 3.13 -12.17
CA LYS A 91 -13.97 2.62 -13.45
C LYS A 91 -12.87 2.40 -14.50
N LEU A 92 -11.78 3.17 -14.45
CA LEU A 92 -10.65 3.03 -15.36
C LEU A 92 -9.81 1.79 -15.01
N VAL A 93 -9.53 1.58 -13.72
CA VAL A 93 -8.57 0.55 -13.26
C VAL A 93 -9.22 -0.83 -13.10
N VAL A 94 -10.47 -0.90 -12.64
CA VAL A 94 -11.12 -2.19 -12.26
C VAL A 94 -11.22 -3.19 -13.42
N ARG A 95 -11.18 -2.73 -14.66
CA ARG A 95 -11.25 -3.57 -15.87
C ARG A 95 -10.01 -4.47 -16.02
N GLU A 96 -8.87 -4.04 -15.50
CA GLU A 96 -7.63 -4.83 -15.52
C GLU A 96 -7.55 -5.84 -14.37
N PHE A 97 -8.41 -5.73 -13.35
CA PHE A 97 -8.45 -6.62 -12.19
C PHE A 97 -9.68 -7.54 -12.17
N THR A 98 -10.19 -7.92 -13.35
CA THR A 98 -11.30 -8.90 -13.45
C THR A 98 -10.81 -10.32 -13.19
N PRO A 99 -11.65 -11.25 -12.69
CA PRO A 99 -11.25 -12.64 -12.44
C PRO A 99 -10.55 -13.29 -13.64
N ARG A 100 -11.09 -13.09 -14.85
CA ARG A 100 -10.50 -13.60 -16.09
C ARG A 100 -9.10 -13.03 -16.36
N ARG A 101 -8.87 -11.72 -16.15
CA ARG A 101 -7.55 -11.10 -16.32
C ARG A 101 -6.55 -11.65 -15.29
N ILE A 102 -6.98 -11.80 -14.04
CA ILE A 102 -6.15 -12.38 -12.98
C ILE A 102 -5.78 -13.85 -13.31
N GLU A 103 -6.73 -14.65 -13.77
CA GLU A 103 -6.47 -16.03 -14.21
C GLU A 103 -5.49 -16.09 -15.39
N GLN A 104 -5.62 -15.18 -16.36
CA GLN A 104 -4.68 -15.07 -17.48
C GLN A 104 -3.28 -14.62 -17.05
N PHE A 105 -3.18 -13.86 -15.96
CA PHE A 105 -1.92 -13.36 -15.43
C PHE A 105 -1.24 -14.33 -14.45
N ALA A 106 -2.00 -15.25 -13.84
CA ALA A 106 -1.49 -16.23 -12.89
C ALA A 106 -0.28 -17.06 -13.40
N PRO A 107 -0.21 -17.50 -14.67
CA PRO A 107 0.98 -18.15 -15.21
C PRO A 107 2.23 -17.27 -15.15
N ARG A 108 2.10 -15.95 -15.40
CA ARG A 108 3.23 -15.02 -15.33
C ARG A 108 3.70 -14.82 -13.88
N VAL A 109 2.77 -14.69 -12.94
CA VAL A 109 3.09 -14.61 -11.51
C VAL A 109 3.82 -15.87 -11.05
N ARG A 110 3.39 -17.06 -11.51
CA ARG A 110 4.07 -18.33 -11.23
C ARG A 110 5.50 -18.30 -11.76
N GLN A 111 5.71 -17.89 -13.01
CA GLN A 111 7.04 -17.79 -13.58
C GLN A 111 7.95 -16.85 -12.77
N ILE A 112 7.46 -15.67 -12.38
CA ILE A 112 8.23 -14.74 -11.54
C ILE A 112 8.58 -15.38 -10.18
N THR A 113 7.64 -16.14 -9.61
CA THR A 113 7.85 -16.85 -8.35
C THR A 113 8.91 -17.93 -8.50
N ASP A 114 8.84 -18.73 -9.56
CA ASP A 114 9.80 -19.79 -9.87
C ASP A 114 11.21 -19.20 -10.08
N GLU A 115 11.34 -18.11 -10.86
CA GLU A 115 12.61 -17.39 -11.08
C GLU A 115 13.23 -16.89 -9.76
N LEU A 116 12.42 -16.36 -8.84
CA LEU A 116 12.90 -15.91 -7.52
C LEU A 116 13.32 -17.07 -6.63
N ILE A 117 12.57 -18.18 -6.65
CA ILE A 117 12.91 -19.39 -5.88
C ILE A 117 14.19 -20.03 -6.42
N ASP A 118 14.34 -20.14 -7.74
CA ASP A 118 15.54 -20.68 -8.38
C ASP A 118 16.78 -19.86 -7.99
N ALA A 119 16.68 -18.53 -8.04
CA ALA A 119 17.74 -17.63 -7.60
C ALA A 119 18.05 -17.79 -6.10
N MET A 120 17.03 -17.95 -5.26
CA MET A 120 17.18 -18.17 -3.82
C MET A 120 17.89 -19.48 -3.50
N VAL A 121 17.53 -20.58 -4.19
CA VAL A 121 18.12 -21.91 -3.99
C VAL A 121 19.56 -21.99 -4.52
N ALA A 122 19.90 -21.17 -5.52
CA ALA A 122 21.26 -21.08 -6.04
C ALA A 122 22.25 -20.33 -5.13
N LEU A 123 21.78 -19.72 -4.02
CA LEU A 123 22.65 -19.03 -3.07
C LEU A 123 23.59 -20.03 -2.35
N PRO A 124 24.84 -19.62 -2.05
CA PRO A 124 25.76 -20.43 -1.27
C PRO A 124 25.19 -20.84 0.09
N ASP A 125 25.65 -21.98 0.61
CA ASP A 125 25.33 -22.51 1.95
C ASP A 125 23.87 -22.94 2.17
N GLY A 126 23.01 -22.90 1.13
CA GLY A 126 21.61 -23.31 1.22
C GLY A 126 20.78 -22.45 2.18
N ARG A 127 21.22 -21.21 2.43
CA ARG A 127 20.57 -20.25 3.32
C ARG A 127 20.21 -18.99 2.55
N ALA A 128 19.00 -18.49 2.79
CA ALA A 128 18.52 -17.23 2.24
C ALA A 128 17.68 -16.49 3.28
N GLU A 129 17.67 -15.16 3.20
CA GLU A 129 16.69 -14.35 3.89
C GLU A 129 15.42 -14.29 3.02
N LEU A 130 14.30 -14.82 3.53
CA LEU A 130 13.10 -15.07 2.73
C LEU A 130 12.37 -13.76 2.34
N VAL A 131 12.50 -12.71 3.14
CA VAL A 131 11.89 -11.42 2.83
C VAL A 131 12.59 -10.78 1.63
N GLU A 132 13.91 -10.66 1.68
CA GLU A 132 14.77 -10.10 0.63
C GLU A 132 14.75 -10.95 -0.64
N ALA A 133 14.78 -12.28 -0.51
CA ALA A 133 14.87 -13.19 -1.66
C ALA A 133 13.53 -13.40 -2.38
N LEU A 134 12.39 -13.33 -1.67
CA LEU A 134 11.07 -13.68 -2.24
C LEU A 134 9.97 -12.69 -1.89
N SER A 135 9.71 -12.47 -0.59
CA SER A 135 8.48 -11.80 -0.15
C SER A 135 8.41 -10.33 -0.56
N PHE A 136 9.55 -9.66 -0.57
CA PHE A 136 9.71 -8.28 -1.01
C PHE A 136 9.77 -8.15 -2.54
N PRO A 137 10.64 -8.88 -3.28
CA PRO A 137 10.74 -8.71 -4.73
C PRO A 137 9.53 -9.21 -5.53
N LEU A 138 8.81 -10.23 -5.06
CA LEU A 138 7.67 -10.80 -5.79
C LEU A 138 6.55 -9.76 -6.07
N PRO A 139 5.92 -9.13 -5.06
CA PRO A 139 4.82 -8.18 -5.30
C PRO A 139 5.27 -6.97 -6.12
N ILE A 140 6.50 -6.49 -5.95
CA ILE A 140 7.02 -5.36 -6.72
C ILE A 140 7.21 -5.76 -8.20
N SER A 141 7.68 -6.97 -8.47
CA SER A 141 7.80 -7.49 -9.84
C SER A 141 6.45 -7.56 -10.54
N VAL A 142 5.45 -8.09 -9.82
CA VAL A 142 4.09 -8.27 -10.32
C VAL A 142 3.45 -6.92 -10.65
N ILE A 143 3.59 -5.90 -9.78
CA ILE A 143 3.04 -4.58 -10.08
C ILE A 143 3.80 -3.86 -11.20
N CYS A 144 5.12 -4.03 -11.30
CA CYS A 144 5.91 -3.49 -12.42
C CYS A 144 5.45 -4.06 -13.77
N GLU A 145 5.13 -5.35 -13.85
CA GLU A 145 4.54 -5.96 -15.05
C GLU A 145 3.17 -5.34 -15.38
N LEU A 146 2.29 -5.20 -14.39
CA LEU A 146 0.95 -4.63 -14.59
C LEU A 146 0.98 -3.14 -14.99
N LEU A 147 1.98 -2.39 -14.53
CA LEU A 147 2.17 -0.99 -14.90
C LEU A 147 2.90 -0.81 -16.24
N GLY A 148 3.37 -1.89 -16.86
CA GLY A 148 4.18 -1.82 -18.08
C GLY A 148 5.55 -1.20 -17.86
N VAL A 149 6.13 -1.36 -16.67
CA VAL A 149 7.48 -0.90 -16.33
C VAL A 149 8.49 -1.80 -17.08
N PRO A 150 9.29 -1.25 -18.01
CA PRO A 150 10.31 -1.99 -18.73
C PRO A 150 11.27 -2.69 -17.79
N MET A 151 11.71 -3.89 -18.18
CA MET A 151 12.56 -4.75 -17.36
C MET A 151 13.83 -4.04 -16.83
N LEU A 152 14.44 -3.17 -17.66
CA LEU A 152 15.65 -2.41 -17.31
C LEU A 152 15.41 -1.42 -16.17
N ASP A 153 14.18 -0.94 -15.98
CA ASP A 153 13.86 0.08 -14.98
C ASP A 153 13.38 -0.52 -13.65
N ARG A 154 13.11 -1.84 -13.62
CA ARG A 154 12.52 -2.51 -12.45
C ARG A 154 13.40 -2.45 -11.21
N ALA A 155 14.73 -2.45 -11.37
CA ALA A 155 15.66 -2.35 -10.24
C ALA A 155 15.54 -0.98 -9.55
N ALA A 156 15.49 0.11 -10.31
CA ALA A 156 15.30 1.45 -9.77
C ALA A 156 13.92 1.59 -9.13
N PHE A 157 12.86 1.10 -9.79
CA PHE A 157 11.51 1.11 -9.25
C PHE A 157 11.40 0.32 -7.93
N ARG A 158 12.04 -0.85 -7.84
CA ARG A 158 12.16 -1.63 -6.60
C ARG A 158 12.88 -0.87 -5.49
N ALA A 159 13.98 -0.20 -5.80
CA ALA A 159 14.74 0.57 -4.82
C ALA A 159 13.88 1.71 -4.24
N TRP A 160 13.26 2.53 -5.11
CA TRP A 160 12.41 3.63 -4.64
C TRP A 160 11.20 3.15 -3.83
N THR A 161 10.52 2.09 -4.29
CA THR A 161 9.37 1.53 -3.55
C THR A 161 9.78 0.93 -2.21
N GLY A 162 10.97 0.31 -2.12
CA GLY A 162 11.56 -0.11 -0.86
C GLY A 162 11.78 1.06 0.09
N THR A 163 12.45 2.12 -0.37
CA THR A 163 12.64 3.34 0.44
C THR A 163 11.31 3.90 0.93
N ILE A 164 10.29 4.00 0.06
CA ILE A 164 8.96 4.50 0.45
C ILE A 164 8.34 3.68 1.58
N LEU A 165 8.50 2.36 1.57
CA LEU A 165 7.84 1.44 2.51
C LEU A 165 8.58 1.26 3.82
N THR A 166 9.92 1.19 3.80
CA THR A 166 10.70 0.71 4.94
C THR A 166 11.61 1.77 5.55
N ASP A 167 11.89 2.87 4.86
CA ASP A 167 12.84 3.87 5.35
C ASP A 167 12.24 4.68 6.52
N PRO A 168 12.94 4.79 7.66
CA PRO A 168 12.47 5.55 8.81
C PRO A 168 12.52 7.06 8.57
N ASP A 169 13.34 7.56 7.64
CA ASP A 169 13.47 8.99 7.36
C ASP A 169 12.31 9.50 6.46
N PRO A 170 11.48 10.43 6.95
CA PRO A 170 10.46 11.06 6.11
C PRO A 170 11.03 11.78 4.88
N GLY A 171 12.25 12.33 4.97
CA GLY A 171 12.92 13.02 3.85
C GLY A 171 13.25 12.08 2.70
N ALA A 172 13.91 10.95 3.01
CA ALA A 172 14.20 9.88 2.06
C ALA A 172 12.92 9.34 1.38
N ARG A 173 11.86 9.08 2.15
CA ARG A 173 10.56 8.63 1.60
C ARG A 173 9.95 9.65 0.65
N LEU A 174 10.03 10.94 0.98
CA LEU A 174 9.51 12.01 0.13
C LEU A 174 10.29 12.11 -1.18
N ALA A 175 11.62 12.03 -1.12
CA ALA A 175 12.48 12.04 -2.30
C ALA A 175 12.17 10.85 -3.23
N ALA A 176 12.11 9.63 -2.69
CA ALA A 176 11.78 8.43 -3.45
C ALA A 176 10.37 8.49 -4.06
N THR A 177 9.40 9.10 -3.38
CA THR A 177 8.07 9.37 -3.94
C THR A 177 8.14 10.29 -5.16
N GLY A 178 8.98 11.33 -5.09
CA GLY A 178 9.23 12.24 -6.22
C GLY A 178 9.86 11.55 -7.42
N GLU A 179 10.84 10.66 -7.20
CA GLU A 179 11.47 9.86 -8.25
C GLU A 179 10.47 8.94 -8.95
N VAL A 180 9.65 8.21 -8.18
CA VAL A 180 8.58 7.35 -8.74
C VAL A 180 7.57 8.17 -9.52
N ALA A 181 7.15 9.33 -9.01
CA ALA A 181 6.20 10.19 -9.69
C ALA A 181 6.76 10.72 -11.03
N THR A 182 8.03 11.12 -11.04
CA THR A 182 8.72 11.59 -12.25
C THR A 182 8.81 10.47 -13.28
N TYR A 183 9.27 9.28 -12.86
CA TYR A 183 9.39 8.12 -13.73
C TYR A 183 8.04 7.71 -14.34
N LEU A 184 6.97 7.66 -13.53
CA LEU A 184 5.64 7.32 -14.01
C LEU A 184 5.09 8.36 -14.99
N ALA A 185 5.37 9.64 -14.78
CA ALA A 185 4.99 10.70 -15.72
C ALA A 185 5.68 10.51 -17.09
N GLU A 186 6.98 10.20 -17.10
CA GLU A 186 7.70 9.91 -18.33
C GLU A 186 7.21 8.63 -19.02
N LEU A 187 6.94 7.58 -18.24
CA LEU A 187 6.39 6.32 -18.77
C LEU A 187 5.03 6.57 -19.43
N LEU A 188 4.18 7.39 -18.82
CA LEU A 188 2.90 7.79 -19.41
C LEU A 188 3.08 8.52 -20.74
N GLU A 189 4.03 9.46 -20.84
CA GLU A 189 4.32 10.15 -22.12
C GLU A 189 4.81 9.18 -23.20
N ARG A 190 5.70 8.22 -22.84
CA ARG A 190 6.13 7.16 -23.76
C ARG A 190 4.94 6.33 -24.26
N LYS A 191 4.05 5.94 -23.35
CA LYS A 191 2.84 5.15 -23.68
C LYS A 191 1.83 5.93 -24.50
N ARG A 192 1.74 7.26 -24.34
CA ARG A 192 0.89 8.11 -25.19
C ARG A 192 1.39 8.17 -26.64
N LEU A 193 2.71 8.20 -26.82
CA LEU A 193 3.35 8.25 -28.14
C LEU A 193 3.40 6.88 -28.82
N ALA A 194 3.57 5.80 -28.05
CA ALA A 194 3.64 4.42 -28.54
C ALA A 194 2.85 3.47 -27.61
N PRO A 195 1.52 3.35 -27.80
CA PRO A 195 0.68 2.51 -26.95
C PRO A 195 1.05 1.02 -27.05
N GLY A 196 1.14 0.37 -25.89
CA GLY A 196 1.32 -1.07 -25.75
C GLY A 196 0.01 -1.84 -25.75
N GLN A 197 0.10 -3.14 -25.41
CA GLN A 197 -1.06 -4.01 -25.11
C GLN A 197 -1.28 -4.17 -23.60
N ASP A 198 -0.51 -3.44 -22.80
CA ASP A 198 -0.58 -3.39 -21.34
C ASP A 198 -1.51 -2.29 -20.83
#